data_AF-A0A4T0Q388-F1
#
_entry.id   AF-A0A4T0Q388-F1
#
_cell.length_a   1.000
_cell.length_b   1.000
_cell.length_c   1.000
_cell.angle_alpha   90.00
_cell.angle_beta   90.00
_cell.angle_gamma   90.00
#
_symmetry.space_group_name_H-M   'P 1'
#
loop_
_entity.id
_entity.type
_entity.pdbx_description
1 polymer ?
#
loop_
_entity_poly.entity_id
_entity_poly.type
_entity_poly.pdbx_seq_one_letter_code
_entity_poly.pdbx_strand_id
1 'polypeptide(L)'
;MNNLVEYYKNDCYKLPFNSLYCNDIYNNQENRISVAIELTICDIKTTKSLTIPLECIGEYDKSYCLDAISRSSQLWSSYSGYFRDSLTICQSFKPEIIQTEFLNNQLTILDYLTRLQQQLNTQIDYHEHLDKKLLIKMDYLLDNLLVIYNNSIFHLTNQMFDSHHSVVKSTDMLFNNLAKIYFDHFNLIDSNLNRTSSSISNISATLADISQYQYNTLEKSLFDYLTSFNYVTNYDYLNISIKAIFELLRAIFAGFTTIFVIVAAGSLTCIKGFMRSLFRYSPKSRKLRARRLEQRSSKVKEGLRYNSAPI
;
A
#
# COMPACT_ATOMS: atom_id res chain seq x y z
N MET A 1 -74.64 47.81 -3.41
CA MET A 1 -73.67 47.42 -4.46
C MET A 1 -73.97 47.99 -5.85
N ASN A 2 -75.18 48.51 -6.14
CA ASN A 2 -75.51 49.08 -7.46
C ASN A 2 -74.97 50.51 -7.72
N ASN A 3 -74.58 51.27 -6.69
CA ASN A 3 -74.09 52.65 -6.87
C ASN A 3 -72.60 52.76 -7.25
N LEU A 4 -71.80 51.68 -7.12
CA LEU A 4 -70.39 51.72 -7.50
C LEU A 4 -70.18 51.45 -9.01
N VAL A 5 -71.05 50.65 -9.63
CA VAL A 5 -70.99 50.37 -11.07
C VAL A 5 -71.36 51.62 -11.90
N GLU A 6 -72.21 52.48 -11.38
CA GLU A 6 -72.58 53.75 -12.02
C GLU A 6 -71.48 54.82 -11.87
N TYR A 7 -70.71 54.77 -10.78
CA TYR A 7 -69.54 55.64 -10.56
C TYR A 7 -68.38 55.31 -11.53
N TYR A 8 -68.15 54.02 -11.82
CA TYR A 8 -67.09 53.57 -12.73
C TYR A 8 -67.40 53.77 -14.22
N LYS A 9 -68.66 54.02 -14.60
CA LYS A 9 -69.06 54.30 -15.99
C LYS A 9 -68.85 55.77 -16.40
N ASN A 10 -68.70 56.66 -15.43
CA ASN A 10 -68.70 58.12 -15.61
C ASN A 10 -67.37 58.79 -15.19
N ASP A 11 -66.27 58.04 -15.09
CA ASP A 11 -64.97 58.64 -14.80
C ASP A 11 -64.46 59.38 -16.06
N CYS A 12 -64.54 60.71 -16.02
CA CYS A 12 -64.15 61.60 -17.11
C CYS A 12 -62.75 61.28 -17.63
N TYR A 13 -61.83 60.86 -16.74
CA TYR A 13 -60.44 60.55 -17.10
C TYR A 13 -60.28 59.25 -17.89
N LYS A 14 -61.25 58.33 -17.84
CA LYS A 14 -61.19 57.05 -18.56
C LYS A 14 -61.80 57.15 -19.96
N LEU A 15 -62.80 58.02 -20.15
CA LEU A 15 -63.53 58.17 -21.40
C LEU A 15 -62.64 58.41 -22.64
N PRO A 16 -61.60 59.26 -22.58
CA PRO A 16 -60.73 59.53 -23.73
C PRO A 16 -59.99 58.30 -24.23
N PHE A 17 -59.83 57.29 -23.38
CA PHE A 17 -59.10 56.07 -23.69
C PHE A 17 -59.99 54.93 -24.18
N ASN A 18 -61.31 54.98 -24.02
CA ASN A 18 -62.17 53.83 -24.25
C ASN A 18 -62.12 53.30 -25.69
N SER A 19 -62.16 54.19 -26.69
CA SER A 19 -62.18 53.86 -28.12
C SER A 19 -60.79 53.68 -28.76
N LEU A 20 -59.70 53.93 -28.04
CA LEU A 20 -58.34 53.89 -28.56
C LEU A 20 -57.51 52.78 -27.91
N TYR A 21 -56.63 52.13 -28.67
CA TYR A 21 -55.56 51.32 -28.10
C TYR A 21 -54.44 52.24 -27.62
N CYS A 22 -53.76 51.89 -26.51
CA CYS A 22 -52.71 52.76 -25.96
C CYS A 22 -51.55 53.00 -26.96
N ASN A 23 -51.26 52.03 -27.82
CA ASN A 23 -50.27 52.20 -28.90
C ASN A 23 -50.70 53.26 -29.92
N ASP A 24 -52.00 53.43 -30.20
CA ASP A 24 -52.49 54.43 -31.16
C ASP A 24 -52.33 55.85 -30.61
N ILE A 25 -52.38 56.02 -29.30
CA ILE A 25 -52.13 57.31 -28.63
C ILE A 25 -50.65 57.70 -28.71
N TYR A 26 -49.76 56.72 -28.59
CA TYR A 26 -48.32 56.96 -28.73
C TYR A 26 -47.93 57.28 -30.18
N ASN A 27 -48.45 56.50 -31.13
CA ASN A 27 -48.08 56.57 -32.54
C ASN A 27 -48.80 57.70 -33.31
N ASN A 28 -50.00 58.11 -32.89
CA ASN A 28 -50.76 59.17 -33.56
C ASN A 28 -50.82 60.45 -32.71
N GLN A 29 -50.17 61.51 -33.19
CA GLN A 29 -50.13 62.81 -32.52
C GLN A 29 -51.52 63.44 -32.37
N GLU A 30 -52.43 63.30 -33.34
CA GLU A 30 -53.78 63.87 -33.24
C GLU A 30 -54.62 63.22 -32.15
N ASN A 31 -54.46 61.91 -31.96
CA ASN A 31 -55.09 61.17 -30.87
C ASN A 31 -54.54 61.65 -29.52
N ARG A 32 -53.23 61.85 -29.44
CA ARG A 32 -52.57 62.38 -28.24
C ARG A 32 -53.02 63.79 -27.88
N ILE A 33 -53.14 64.69 -28.87
CA ILE A 33 -53.68 66.04 -28.67
C ILE A 33 -55.13 65.96 -28.19
N SER A 34 -55.96 65.14 -28.84
CA SER A 34 -57.37 64.97 -28.49
C SER A 34 -57.54 64.46 -27.05
N VAL A 35 -56.80 63.42 -26.69
CA VAL A 35 -56.82 62.83 -25.35
C VAL A 35 -56.34 63.84 -24.31
N ALA A 36 -55.27 64.58 -24.59
CA ALA A 36 -54.76 65.59 -23.67
C ALA A 36 -55.76 66.73 -23.43
N ILE A 37 -56.42 67.21 -24.49
CA ILE A 37 -57.49 68.23 -24.36
C ILE A 37 -58.63 67.69 -23.50
N GLU A 38 -59.13 66.49 -23.77
CA GLU A 38 -60.23 65.91 -22.99
C GLU A 38 -59.87 65.71 -21.52
N LEU A 39 -58.64 65.25 -21.22
CA LEU A 39 -58.15 65.13 -19.84
C LEU A 39 -58.03 66.49 -19.15
N THR A 40 -57.58 67.53 -19.87
CA THR A 40 -57.57 68.90 -19.34
C THR A 40 -58.98 69.42 -19.08
N ILE A 41 -59.95 69.15 -19.96
CA ILE A 41 -61.35 69.50 -19.73
C ILE A 41 -61.89 68.77 -18.49
N CYS A 42 -61.53 67.50 -18.29
CA CYS A 42 -61.87 66.77 -17.06
C CYS A 42 -61.28 67.42 -15.81
N ASP A 43 -60.03 67.88 -15.87
CA ASP A 43 -59.35 68.57 -14.77
C ASP A 43 -60.02 69.91 -14.42
N ILE A 44 -60.43 70.67 -15.44
CA ILE A 44 -61.24 71.89 -15.28
C ILE A 44 -62.58 71.56 -14.62
N LYS A 45 -63.29 70.53 -15.08
CA LYS A 45 -64.59 70.12 -14.51
C LYS A 45 -64.47 69.72 -13.04
N THR A 46 -63.34 69.16 -12.62
CA THR A 46 -63.09 68.83 -11.22
C THR A 46 -62.74 70.05 -10.36
N THR A 47 -62.31 71.15 -10.98
CA THR A 47 -61.85 72.36 -10.28
C THR A 47 -62.91 73.47 -10.28
N LYS A 48 -63.44 73.84 -9.10
CA LYS A 48 -64.51 74.86 -8.98
C LYS A 48 -64.12 76.28 -9.41
N SER A 49 -62.82 76.58 -9.50
CA SER A 49 -62.30 77.93 -9.78
C SER A 49 -61.97 78.20 -11.25
N LEU A 50 -62.11 77.20 -12.12
CA LEU A 50 -61.77 77.31 -13.54
C LEU A 50 -63.01 77.05 -14.40
N THR A 51 -63.16 77.83 -15.46
CA THR A 51 -64.23 77.65 -16.45
C THR A 51 -63.66 77.07 -17.73
N ILE A 52 -64.41 76.16 -18.36
CA ILE A 52 -64.03 75.59 -19.65
C ILE A 52 -64.10 76.71 -20.70
N PRO A 53 -63.06 76.92 -21.53
CA PRO A 53 -63.11 77.87 -22.64
C PRO A 53 -64.27 77.55 -23.57
N LEU A 54 -64.95 78.57 -24.10
CA LEU A 54 -66.12 78.37 -24.98
C LEU A 54 -65.76 77.61 -26.25
N GLU A 55 -64.51 77.80 -26.71
CA GLU A 55 -63.91 77.11 -27.84
C GLU A 55 -63.72 75.60 -27.62
N CYS A 56 -63.90 75.10 -26.39
CA CYS A 56 -63.74 73.69 -26.00
C CYS A 56 -65.06 73.02 -25.59
N ILE A 57 -66.21 73.63 -25.87
CA ILE A 57 -67.53 73.11 -25.47
C ILE A 57 -68.25 72.52 -26.69
N GLY A 58 -68.77 71.29 -26.55
CA GLY A 58 -69.54 70.63 -27.60
C GLY A 58 -68.67 69.97 -28.67
N GLU A 59 -69.07 70.07 -29.93
CA GLU A 59 -68.22 69.67 -31.06
C GLU A 59 -67.31 70.85 -31.42
N TYR A 60 -66.03 70.72 -31.07
CA TYR A 60 -65.05 71.79 -31.21
C TYR A 60 -63.92 71.41 -32.16
N ASP A 61 -63.34 72.43 -32.80
CA ASP A 61 -62.06 72.28 -33.49
C ASP A 61 -60.92 72.22 -32.46
N LYS A 62 -60.14 71.14 -32.52
CA LYS A 62 -59.01 70.90 -31.61
C LYS A 62 -58.02 72.06 -31.61
N SER A 63 -57.82 72.73 -32.74
CA SER A 63 -56.88 73.85 -32.87
C SER A 63 -57.34 75.09 -32.11
N TYR A 64 -58.62 75.48 -32.24
CA TYR A 64 -59.20 76.62 -31.54
C TYR A 64 -59.31 76.37 -30.03
N CYS A 65 -59.71 75.16 -29.64
CA CYS A 65 -59.73 74.80 -28.22
C CYS A 65 -58.32 74.82 -27.60
N LEU A 66 -57.31 74.31 -28.33
CA LEU A 66 -55.93 74.32 -27.85
C LEU A 66 -55.37 75.74 -27.74
N ASP A 67 -55.67 76.62 -28.71
CA ASP A 67 -55.31 78.03 -28.63
C ASP A 67 -55.92 78.69 -27.39
N ALA A 68 -57.20 78.42 -27.10
CA ALA A 68 -57.87 78.93 -25.91
C ALA A 68 -57.27 78.40 -24.60
N ILE A 69 -56.91 77.11 -24.53
CA ILE A 69 -56.19 76.51 -23.40
C ILE A 69 -54.83 77.19 -23.19
N SER A 70 -54.11 77.48 -24.27
CA SER A 70 -52.77 78.08 -24.20
C SER A 70 -52.74 79.49 -23.59
N ARG A 71 -53.88 80.21 -23.62
CA ARG A 71 -54.01 81.56 -23.03
C ARG A 71 -53.98 81.55 -21.50
N SER A 72 -54.18 80.41 -20.85
CA SER A 72 -54.09 80.25 -19.39
C SER A 72 -52.90 79.37 -19.02
N SER A 73 -51.97 79.90 -18.24
CA SER A 73 -50.78 79.16 -17.78
C SER A 73 -51.13 77.90 -16.97
N GLN A 74 -52.23 77.96 -16.21
CA GLN A 74 -52.71 76.82 -15.43
C GLN A 74 -53.25 75.71 -16.33
N LEU A 75 -54.08 76.06 -17.32
CA LEU A 75 -54.65 75.08 -18.27
C LEU A 75 -53.58 74.50 -19.20
N TRP A 76 -52.63 75.34 -19.63
CA TRP A 76 -51.49 74.90 -20.42
C TRP A 76 -50.60 73.90 -19.66
N SER A 77 -50.42 74.10 -18.36
CA SER A 77 -49.66 73.18 -17.51
C SER A 77 -50.36 71.82 -17.41
N SER A 78 -51.67 71.79 -17.18
CA SER A 78 -52.44 70.54 -17.18
C SER A 78 -52.40 69.85 -18.54
N TYR A 79 -52.63 70.58 -19.63
CA TYR A 79 -52.58 70.04 -21.00
C TYR A 79 -51.21 69.45 -21.34
N SER A 80 -50.13 70.20 -21.12
CA SER A 80 -48.77 69.75 -21.46
C SER A 80 -48.36 68.52 -20.65
N GLY A 81 -48.80 68.43 -19.39
CA GLY A 81 -48.65 67.22 -18.56
C GLY A 81 -49.38 66.03 -19.17
N TYR A 82 -50.67 66.17 -19.48
CA TYR A 82 -51.44 65.07 -20.08
C TYR A 82 -50.97 64.70 -21.48
N PHE A 83 -50.50 65.65 -22.28
CA PHE A 83 -49.94 65.37 -23.59
C PHE A 83 -48.71 64.46 -23.51
N ARG A 84 -47.79 64.77 -22.57
CA ARG A 84 -46.59 63.96 -22.32
C ARG A 84 -46.94 62.60 -21.72
N ASP A 85 -47.85 62.56 -20.76
CA ASP A 85 -48.07 61.39 -19.91
C ASP A 85 -49.27 60.51 -20.38
N SER A 86 -49.94 60.88 -21.47
CA SER A 86 -51.10 60.21 -22.06
C SER A 86 -50.95 58.69 -22.25
N LEU A 87 -49.78 58.21 -22.70
CA LEU A 87 -49.51 56.77 -22.86
C LEU A 87 -49.51 56.05 -21.50
N THR A 88 -48.79 56.60 -20.52
CA THR A 88 -48.67 56.04 -19.18
C THR A 88 -50.03 55.98 -18.48
N ILE A 89 -50.84 57.03 -18.65
CA ILE A 89 -52.20 57.10 -18.12
C ILE A 89 -53.09 56.04 -18.80
N CYS A 90 -53.01 55.89 -20.12
CA CYS A 90 -53.75 54.85 -20.84
C CYS A 90 -53.41 53.44 -20.34
N GLN A 91 -52.12 53.14 -20.18
CA GLN A 91 -51.65 51.84 -19.71
C GLN A 91 -52.13 51.52 -18.29
N SER A 92 -52.28 52.56 -17.45
CA SER A 92 -52.83 52.43 -16.10
C SER A 92 -54.32 52.07 -16.09
N PHE A 93 -55.10 52.56 -17.07
CA PHE A 93 -56.53 52.26 -17.19
C PHE A 93 -56.84 50.98 -17.98
N LYS A 94 -55.91 50.50 -18.81
CA LYS A 94 -56.06 49.30 -19.65
C LYS A 94 -54.88 48.30 -19.46
N PRO A 95 -54.73 47.71 -18.25
CA PRO A 95 -53.62 46.78 -17.96
C PRO A 95 -53.70 45.45 -18.73
N GLU A 96 -54.85 45.09 -19.29
CA GLU A 96 -55.12 43.79 -19.92
C GLU A 96 -54.25 43.49 -21.16
N ILE A 97 -53.78 44.52 -21.87
CA ILE A 97 -52.98 44.33 -23.10
C ILE A 97 -51.53 43.93 -22.78
N ILE A 98 -50.96 44.40 -21.66
CA ILE A 98 -49.57 44.08 -21.28
C ILE A 98 -49.49 42.72 -20.57
N GLN A 99 -50.53 42.33 -19.84
CA GLN A 99 -50.53 41.06 -19.09
C GLN A 99 -50.58 39.83 -19.99
N THR A 100 -51.31 39.87 -21.10
CA THR A 100 -51.49 38.68 -21.97
C THR A 100 -50.23 38.31 -22.74
N GLU A 101 -49.52 39.30 -23.30
CA GLU A 101 -48.27 39.07 -24.03
C GLU A 101 -47.11 38.69 -23.10
N PHE A 102 -47.04 39.33 -21.92
CA PHE A 102 -46.07 38.96 -20.88
C PHE A 102 -46.29 37.53 -20.36
N LEU A 103 -47.55 37.14 -20.10
CA LEU A 103 -47.87 35.80 -19.61
C LEU A 103 -47.58 34.72 -20.66
N ASN A 104 -47.86 34.97 -21.94
CA ASN A 104 -47.55 34.04 -23.03
C ASN A 104 -46.04 33.81 -23.20
N ASN A 105 -45.24 34.88 -23.10
CA ASN A 105 -43.78 34.76 -23.17
C ASN A 105 -43.21 33.99 -21.96
N GLN A 106 -43.73 34.25 -20.76
CA GLN A 106 -43.34 33.52 -19.54
C GLN A 106 -43.66 32.01 -19.64
N LEU A 107 -44.84 31.66 -20.14
CA LEU A 107 -45.24 30.26 -20.33
C LEU A 107 -44.35 29.54 -21.36
N THR A 108 -43.94 30.23 -22.42
CA THR A 108 -43.07 29.67 -23.46
C THR A 108 -41.66 29.40 -22.91
N ILE A 109 -41.12 30.31 -22.11
CA ILE A 109 -39.83 30.12 -21.43
C ILE A 109 -39.91 28.93 -20.46
N LEU A 110 -41.01 28.83 -19.70
CA LEU A 110 -41.20 27.73 -18.76
C LEU A 110 -41.25 26.38 -19.48
N ASP A 111 -42.01 26.25 -20.57
CA ASP A 111 -42.05 25.03 -21.38
C ASP A 111 -40.66 24.65 -21.91
N TYR A 112 -39.91 25.63 -22.42
CA TYR A 112 -38.54 25.40 -22.90
C TYR A 112 -37.61 24.88 -21.79
N LEU A 113 -37.62 25.53 -20.62
CA LEU A 113 -36.83 25.10 -19.47
C LEU A 113 -37.21 23.69 -19.01
N THR A 114 -38.50 23.36 -19.04
CA THR A 114 -39.00 22.03 -18.64
C THR A 114 -38.51 20.94 -19.60
N ARG A 115 -38.47 21.22 -20.91
CA ARG A 115 -37.93 20.29 -21.91
C ARG A 115 -36.42 20.09 -21.74
N LEU A 116 -35.67 21.16 -21.47
CA LEU A 116 -34.23 21.07 -21.18
C LEU A 116 -33.97 20.23 -19.94
N GLN A 117 -34.75 20.43 -18.88
CA GLN A 117 -34.66 19.62 -17.66
C GLN A 117 -34.92 18.13 -17.96
N GLN A 118 -35.92 17.83 -18.76
CA GLN A 118 -36.25 16.46 -19.13
C GLN A 118 -35.13 15.82 -19.95
N GLN A 119 -34.56 16.54 -20.91
CA GLN A 119 -33.39 16.07 -21.67
C GLN A 119 -32.20 15.78 -20.76
N LEU A 120 -31.90 16.67 -19.81
CA LEU A 120 -30.80 16.47 -18.86
C LEU A 120 -31.01 15.21 -18.02
N ASN A 121 -32.23 14.99 -17.51
CA ASN A 121 -32.55 13.80 -16.72
C ASN A 121 -32.39 12.50 -17.52
N THR A 122 -32.78 12.49 -18.81
CA THR A 122 -32.58 11.30 -19.67
C THR A 122 -31.11 10.99 -19.91
N GLN A 123 -30.24 12.01 -20.00
CA GLN A 123 -28.80 11.82 -20.11
C GLN A 123 -28.20 11.25 -18.82
N ILE A 124 -28.63 11.76 -17.67
CA ILE A 124 -28.19 11.26 -16.36
C ILE A 124 -28.56 9.78 -16.20
N ASP A 125 -29.80 9.41 -16.51
CA ASP A 125 -30.27 8.03 -16.40
C ASP A 125 -29.51 7.07 -17.34
N TYR A 126 -29.21 7.55 -18.56
CA TYR A 126 -28.37 6.80 -19.51
C TYR A 126 -26.96 6.56 -18.95
N HIS A 127 -26.32 7.58 -18.37
CA HIS A 127 -25.00 7.46 -17.76
C HIS A 127 -25.01 6.51 -16.56
N GLU A 128 -26.02 6.60 -15.69
CA GLU A 128 -26.15 5.71 -14.54
C GLU A 128 -26.31 4.24 -14.99
N HIS A 129 -27.06 4.00 -16.06
CA HIS A 129 -27.22 2.66 -16.61
C HIS A 129 -25.91 2.13 -17.22
N LEU A 130 -25.15 2.98 -17.91
CA LEU A 130 -23.85 2.63 -18.47
C LEU A 130 -22.85 2.28 -17.37
N ASP A 131 -22.79 3.07 -16.30
CA ASP A 131 -21.89 2.86 -15.16
C ASP A 131 -22.20 1.54 -14.44
N LYS A 132 -23.49 1.23 -14.21
CA LYS A 132 -23.91 -0.07 -13.65
C LYS A 132 -23.48 -1.24 -14.53
N LYS A 133 -23.63 -1.12 -15.85
CA LYS A 133 -23.21 -2.16 -16.80
C LYS A 133 -21.69 -2.33 -16.83
N LEU A 134 -20.95 -1.24 -16.71
CA LEU A 134 -19.48 -1.27 -16.63
C LEU A 134 -19.01 -1.95 -15.34
N LEU A 135 -19.61 -1.62 -14.20
CA LEU A 135 -19.32 -2.23 -12.90
C LEU A 135 -19.52 -3.75 -12.93
N ILE A 136 -20.67 -4.23 -13.40
CA ILE A 136 -20.95 -5.67 -13.51
C ILE A 136 -19.90 -6.38 -14.38
N LYS A 137 -19.46 -5.74 -15.47
CA LYS A 137 -18.45 -6.31 -16.36
C LYS A 137 -17.05 -6.31 -15.74
N MET A 138 -16.72 -5.27 -14.97
CA MET A 138 -15.47 -5.19 -14.21
C MET A 138 -15.41 -6.27 -13.12
N ASP A 139 -16.50 -6.46 -12.36
CA ASP A 139 -16.57 -7.49 -11.32
C ASP A 139 -16.37 -8.89 -11.91
N TYR A 140 -17.04 -9.19 -13.03
CA TYR A 140 -16.85 -10.46 -13.74
C TYR A 140 -15.40 -10.69 -14.21
N LEU A 141 -14.72 -9.64 -14.68
CA LEU A 141 -13.32 -9.73 -15.06
C LEU A 141 -12.42 -9.96 -13.85
N LEU A 142 -12.71 -9.28 -12.74
CA LEU A 142 -11.94 -9.41 -11.50
C LEU A 142 -12.05 -10.83 -10.94
N ASP A 143 -13.26 -11.39 -10.88
CA ASP A 143 -13.50 -12.76 -10.43
C ASP A 143 -12.75 -13.79 -11.28
N ASN A 144 -12.80 -13.65 -12.61
CA ASN A 144 -12.06 -14.53 -13.52
C ASN A 144 -10.54 -14.43 -13.32
N LEU A 145 -10.02 -13.22 -13.13
CA LEU A 145 -8.59 -13.01 -12.85
C LEU A 145 -8.19 -13.65 -11.51
N LEU A 146 -9.05 -13.55 -10.49
CA LEU A 146 -8.83 -14.14 -9.17
C LEU A 146 -8.78 -15.67 -9.24
N VAL A 147 -9.67 -16.29 -10.01
CA VAL A 147 -9.66 -17.74 -10.26
C VAL A 147 -8.37 -18.16 -10.99
N ILE A 148 -7.99 -17.45 -12.05
CA ILE A 148 -6.75 -17.75 -12.80
C ILE A 148 -5.52 -17.61 -11.91
N TYR A 149 -5.46 -16.55 -11.10
CA TYR A 149 -4.37 -16.29 -10.18
C TYR A 149 -4.25 -17.40 -9.12
N ASN A 150 -5.36 -17.76 -8.48
CA ASN A 150 -5.39 -18.82 -7.47
C ASN A 150 -4.99 -20.18 -8.05
N ASN A 151 -5.48 -20.52 -9.24
CA ASN A 151 -5.10 -21.76 -9.93
C ASN A 151 -3.60 -21.78 -10.27
N SER A 152 -3.05 -20.65 -10.71
CA SER A 152 -1.63 -20.53 -11.05
C SER A 152 -0.74 -20.65 -9.82
N ILE A 153 -1.10 -19.98 -8.71
CA ILE A 153 -0.38 -20.12 -7.43
C ILE A 153 -0.45 -21.56 -6.94
N PHE A 154 -1.64 -22.17 -6.94
CA PHE A 154 -1.82 -23.55 -6.49
C PHE A 154 -0.95 -24.53 -7.26
N HIS A 155 -0.88 -24.38 -8.59
CA HIS A 155 -0.02 -25.19 -9.44
C HIS A 155 1.47 -24.98 -9.13
N LEU A 156 1.91 -23.73 -8.97
CA LEU A 156 3.30 -23.41 -8.63
C LEU A 156 3.70 -23.96 -7.26
N THR A 157 2.81 -23.87 -6.26
CA THR A 157 3.05 -24.41 -4.92
C THR A 157 3.17 -25.93 -4.94
N ASN A 158 2.32 -26.62 -5.71
CA ASN A 158 2.39 -28.08 -5.84
C ASN A 158 3.67 -28.51 -6.54
N GLN A 159 4.06 -27.84 -7.63
CA GLN A 159 5.33 -28.12 -8.32
C GLN A 159 6.55 -27.91 -7.40
N MET A 160 6.55 -26.85 -6.59
CA MET A 160 7.62 -26.64 -5.61
C MET A 160 7.61 -27.71 -4.51
N PHE A 161 6.44 -28.13 -4.05
CA PHE A 161 6.31 -29.17 -3.04
C PHE A 161 6.82 -30.53 -3.55
N ASP A 162 6.45 -30.92 -4.77
CA ASP A 162 6.91 -32.16 -5.41
C ASP A 162 8.43 -32.16 -5.64
N SER A 163 8.96 -31.03 -6.10
CA SER A 163 10.41 -30.83 -6.26
C SER A 163 11.15 -30.94 -4.92
N HIS A 164 10.63 -30.28 -3.87
CA HIS A 164 11.20 -30.36 -2.53
C HIS A 164 11.15 -31.79 -1.98
N HIS A 165 10.03 -32.49 -2.15
CA HIS A 165 9.89 -33.88 -1.71
C HIS A 165 10.88 -34.81 -2.42
N SER A 166 11.09 -34.62 -3.73
CA SER A 166 12.11 -35.34 -4.50
C SER A 166 13.53 -35.09 -3.97
N VAL A 167 13.86 -33.84 -3.66
CA VAL A 167 15.17 -33.47 -3.07
C VAL A 167 15.35 -34.12 -1.70
N VAL A 168 14.35 -34.03 -0.81
CA VAL A 168 14.39 -34.67 0.52
C VAL A 168 14.62 -36.17 0.39
N LYS A 169 13.85 -36.84 -0.48
CA LYS A 169 14.01 -38.27 -0.73
C LYS A 169 15.40 -38.62 -1.25
N SER A 170 15.95 -37.82 -2.16
CA SER A 170 17.32 -38.00 -2.65
C SER A 170 18.35 -37.78 -1.54
N THR A 171 18.15 -36.82 -0.64
CA THR A 171 19.05 -36.60 0.49
C THR A 171 18.98 -37.75 1.50
N ASP A 172 17.80 -38.29 1.77
CA ASP A 172 17.64 -39.45 2.66
C ASP A 172 18.35 -40.69 2.09
N MET A 173 18.25 -40.93 0.78
CA MET A 173 19.00 -42.00 0.12
C MET A 173 20.52 -41.80 0.27
N LEU A 174 21.01 -40.57 0.10
CA LEU A 174 22.43 -40.26 0.29
C LEU A 174 22.88 -40.47 1.74
N PHE A 175 22.09 -40.04 2.73
CA PHE A 175 22.40 -40.26 4.14
C PHE A 175 22.40 -41.74 4.51
N ASN A 176 21.43 -42.51 4.02
CA ASN A 176 21.37 -43.96 4.25
C ASN A 176 22.56 -44.68 3.61
N ASN A 177 22.95 -44.30 2.39
CA ASN A 177 24.13 -44.85 1.72
C ASN A 177 25.43 -44.50 2.47
N LEU A 178 25.57 -43.25 2.92
CA LEU A 178 26.71 -42.82 3.73
C LEU A 178 26.77 -43.57 5.06
N ALA A 179 25.64 -43.69 5.76
CA ALA A 179 25.54 -44.42 7.02
C ALA A 179 25.96 -45.88 6.85
N LYS A 180 25.53 -46.53 5.76
CA LYS A 180 25.94 -47.89 5.41
C LYS A 180 27.45 -47.98 5.18
N ILE A 181 28.04 -47.08 4.37
CA ILE A 181 29.49 -47.05 4.13
C ILE A 181 30.27 -46.88 5.44
N TYR A 182 29.83 -45.97 6.32
CA TYR A 182 30.45 -45.77 7.62
C TYR A 182 30.38 -47.03 8.49
N PHE A 183 29.22 -47.70 8.50
CA PHE A 183 29.02 -48.93 9.27
C PHE A 183 29.89 -50.07 8.74
N ASP A 184 29.94 -50.27 7.43
CA ASP A 184 30.79 -51.29 6.79
C ASP A 184 32.27 -51.03 7.09
N HIS A 185 32.70 -49.77 7.05
CA HIS A 185 34.07 -49.40 7.39
C HIS A 185 34.39 -49.63 8.86
N PHE A 186 33.45 -49.31 9.76
CA PHE A 186 33.60 -49.56 11.19
C PHE A 186 33.74 -51.06 11.49
N ASN A 187 32.91 -51.90 10.89
CA ASN A 187 32.99 -53.36 11.05
C ASN A 187 34.29 -53.94 10.50
N LEU A 188 34.81 -53.38 9.40
CA LEU A 188 36.11 -53.78 8.86
C LEU A 188 37.25 -53.42 9.83
N ILE A 189 37.22 -52.21 10.40
CA ILE A 189 38.19 -51.78 11.41
C ILE A 189 38.14 -52.70 12.63
N ASP A 190 36.94 -53.00 13.15
CA ASP A 190 36.75 -53.89 14.28
C ASP A 190 37.27 -55.31 14.01
N SER A 191 36.96 -55.87 12.84
CA SER A 191 37.49 -57.17 12.43
C SER A 191 39.01 -57.19 12.35
N ASN A 192 39.62 -56.13 11.81
CA ASN A 192 41.07 -56.01 11.73
C ASN A 192 41.71 -55.84 13.12
N LEU A 193 41.09 -55.08 14.04
CA LEU A 193 41.54 -54.95 15.43
C LEU A 193 41.47 -56.28 16.18
N ASN A 194 40.42 -57.07 15.97
CA ASN A 194 40.29 -58.39 16.57
C ASN A 194 41.36 -59.37 16.03
N ARG A 195 41.67 -59.30 14.72
CA ARG A 195 42.78 -60.07 14.12
C ARG A 195 44.14 -59.66 14.68
N THR A 196 44.42 -58.36 14.79
CA THR A 196 45.70 -57.90 15.36
C THR A 196 45.82 -58.25 16.84
N SER A 197 44.74 -58.14 17.61
CA SER A 197 44.67 -58.60 19.00
C SER A 197 45.01 -60.09 19.13
N SER A 198 44.43 -60.95 18.28
CA SER A 198 44.77 -62.38 18.23
C SER A 198 46.24 -62.62 17.87
N SER A 199 46.78 -61.90 16.88
CA SER A 199 48.20 -61.99 16.53
C SER A 199 49.12 -61.56 17.68
N ILE A 200 48.77 -60.50 18.41
CA ILE A 200 49.52 -60.05 19.60
C ILE A 200 49.47 -61.12 20.69
N SER A 201 48.31 -61.74 20.92
CA SER A 201 48.18 -62.83 21.89
C SER A 201 49.07 -64.02 21.53
N ASN A 202 49.08 -64.44 20.27
CA ASN A 202 49.97 -65.52 19.81
C ASN A 202 51.44 -65.16 19.98
N ILE A 203 51.85 -63.94 19.61
CA ILE A 203 53.21 -63.46 19.82
C ILE A 203 53.56 -63.47 21.32
N SER A 204 52.67 -63.00 22.18
CA SER A 204 52.89 -62.99 23.63
C SER A 204 53.07 -64.40 24.20
N ALA A 205 52.32 -65.39 23.71
CA ALA A 205 52.49 -66.79 24.08
C ALA A 205 53.86 -67.32 23.62
N THR A 206 54.26 -67.07 22.37
CA THR A 206 55.58 -67.49 21.88
C THR A 206 56.74 -66.84 22.65
N LEU A 207 56.60 -65.58 23.06
CA LEU A 207 57.57 -64.90 23.92
C LEU A 207 57.64 -65.53 25.31
N ALA A 208 56.50 -65.90 25.89
CA ALA A 208 56.46 -66.62 27.15
C ALA A 208 57.20 -67.98 27.04
N ASP A 209 56.95 -68.73 25.98
CA ASP A 209 57.62 -70.02 25.72
C ASP A 209 59.13 -69.85 25.55
N ILE A 210 59.57 -68.85 24.78
CA ILE A 210 61.01 -68.53 24.61
C ILE A 210 61.62 -68.14 25.97
N SER A 211 60.94 -67.30 26.75
CA SER A 211 61.43 -66.87 28.06
C SER A 211 61.57 -68.05 29.03
N GLN A 212 60.60 -68.99 29.01
CA GLN A 212 60.64 -70.20 29.83
C GLN A 212 61.77 -71.15 29.37
N TYR A 213 61.95 -71.31 28.06
CA TYR A 213 63.05 -72.11 27.51
C TYR A 213 64.41 -71.53 27.88
N GLN A 214 64.58 -70.20 27.75
CA GLN A 214 65.80 -69.52 28.15
C GLN A 214 66.06 -69.67 29.65
N TYR A 215 65.03 -69.49 30.50
CA TYR A 215 65.15 -69.69 31.95
C TYR A 215 65.61 -71.12 32.28
N ASN A 216 64.93 -72.13 31.74
CA ASN A 216 65.28 -73.54 31.98
C ASN A 216 66.69 -73.88 31.46
N THR A 217 67.09 -73.33 30.32
CA THR A 217 68.44 -73.53 29.76
C THR A 217 69.51 -72.88 30.63
N LEU A 218 69.24 -71.66 31.11
CA LEU A 218 70.15 -70.93 31.97
C LEU A 218 70.29 -71.61 33.33
N GLU A 219 69.17 -72.02 33.95
CA GLU A 219 69.12 -72.79 35.18
C GLU A 219 69.94 -74.09 35.06
N LYS A 220 69.74 -74.85 33.98
CA LYS A 220 70.50 -76.07 33.71
C LYS A 220 71.99 -75.78 33.53
N SER A 221 72.36 -74.77 32.74
CA SER A 221 73.76 -74.39 32.54
C SER A 221 74.43 -73.90 33.83
N LEU A 222 73.69 -73.19 34.69
CA LEU A 222 74.18 -72.69 35.97
C LEU A 222 74.34 -73.83 36.97
N PHE A 223 73.42 -74.80 36.96
CA PHE A 223 73.52 -76.02 37.75
C PHE A 223 74.71 -76.88 37.30
N ASP A 224 74.92 -77.06 35.98
CA ASP A 224 76.08 -77.76 35.42
C ASP A 224 77.39 -77.02 35.76
N TYR A 225 77.39 -75.69 35.74
CA TYR A 225 78.55 -74.88 36.11
C TYR A 225 78.84 -74.96 37.63
N LEU A 226 77.82 -74.87 38.48
CA LEU A 226 77.96 -74.98 39.94
C LEU A 226 78.37 -76.39 40.38
N THR A 227 77.86 -77.43 39.73
CA THR A 227 78.28 -78.82 39.99
C THR A 227 79.72 -79.07 39.54
N SER A 228 80.16 -78.46 38.43
CA SER A 228 81.58 -78.48 38.03
C SER A 228 82.50 -77.70 38.98
N PHE A 229 82.00 -76.64 39.62
CA PHE A 229 82.74 -75.84 40.61
C PHE A 229 82.89 -76.51 41.97
N ASN A 230 82.03 -77.49 42.31
CA ASN A 230 82.11 -78.25 43.55
C ASN A 230 83.31 -79.21 43.61
N TYR A 231 84.16 -79.23 42.57
CA TYR A 231 85.40 -80.01 42.50
C TYR A 231 86.69 -79.17 42.52
N VAL A 232 86.60 -77.84 42.61
CA VAL A 232 87.79 -76.96 42.68
C VAL A 232 87.64 -75.94 43.81
N THR A 233 88.28 -76.26 44.92
CA THR A 233 88.57 -75.36 46.04
C THR A 233 89.41 -74.18 45.59
N ASN A 234 88.85 -72.97 45.57
CA ASN A 234 89.46 -71.79 46.20
C ASN A 234 88.43 -70.64 46.28
N TYR A 235 87.89 -70.43 47.49
CA TYR A 235 86.66 -69.66 47.73
C TYR A 235 86.83 -68.13 47.75
N ASP A 236 88.07 -67.61 47.71
CA ASP A 236 88.31 -66.18 47.95
C ASP A 236 88.31 -65.29 46.70
N TYR A 237 88.54 -65.84 45.50
CA TYR A 237 88.56 -65.02 44.26
C TYR A 237 87.16 -64.82 43.65
N LEU A 238 86.21 -65.72 43.93
CA LEU A 238 84.87 -65.70 43.33
C LEU A 238 84.00 -64.54 43.84
N ASN A 239 84.19 -64.15 45.10
CA ASN A 239 83.35 -63.17 45.77
C ASN A 239 83.57 -61.74 45.24
N ILE A 240 84.76 -61.45 44.73
CA ILE A 240 85.09 -60.14 44.13
C ILE A 240 84.48 -60.02 42.73
N SER A 241 84.51 -61.09 41.93
CA SER A 241 83.93 -61.09 40.58
C SER A 241 82.40 -61.06 40.58
N ILE A 242 81.73 -61.75 41.51
CA ILE A 242 80.26 -61.72 41.62
C ILE A 242 79.76 -60.31 41.96
N LYS A 243 80.46 -59.58 42.85
CA LYS A 243 80.08 -58.23 43.23
C LYS A 243 80.22 -57.23 42.06
N ALA A 244 81.26 -57.39 41.24
CA ALA A 244 81.45 -56.57 40.02
C ALA A 244 80.38 -56.84 38.95
N ILE A 245 79.95 -58.10 38.80
CA ILE A 245 78.89 -58.48 37.86
C ILE A 245 77.52 -57.92 38.32
N PHE A 246 77.24 -57.95 39.62
CA PHE A 246 76.00 -57.37 40.16
C PHE A 246 75.90 -55.85 39.96
N GLU A 247 77.01 -55.12 40.12
CA GLU A 247 77.04 -53.68 39.86
C GLU A 247 76.88 -53.36 38.36
N LEU A 248 77.48 -54.16 37.48
CA LEU A 248 77.29 -54.01 36.03
C LEU A 248 75.82 -54.25 35.61
N LEU A 249 75.19 -55.30 36.14
CA LEU A 249 73.78 -55.60 35.89
C LEU A 249 72.86 -54.48 36.40
N ARG A 250 73.17 -53.90 37.56
CA ARG A 250 72.40 -52.78 38.13
C ARG A 250 72.50 -51.52 37.25
N ALA A 251 73.68 -51.24 36.70
CA ALA A 251 73.89 -50.13 35.77
C ALA A 251 73.14 -50.33 34.43
N ILE A 252 73.15 -51.54 33.88
CA ILE A 252 72.40 -51.87 32.65
C ILE A 252 70.89 -51.71 32.88
N PHE A 253 70.36 -52.18 34.00
CA PHE A 253 68.94 -52.08 34.31
C PHE A 253 68.49 -50.61 34.52
N ALA A 254 69.34 -49.78 35.12
CA ALA A 254 69.11 -48.33 35.23
C ALA A 254 69.12 -47.62 33.85
N GLY A 255 69.96 -48.08 32.91
CA GLY A 255 69.97 -47.58 31.54
C GLY A 255 68.69 -47.91 30.77
N PHE A 256 68.15 -49.12 30.92
CA PHE A 256 66.90 -49.50 30.24
C PHE A 256 65.67 -48.73 30.75
N THR A 257 65.57 -48.51 32.06
CA THR A 257 64.44 -47.77 32.65
C THR A 257 64.42 -46.31 32.21
N THR A 258 65.59 -45.66 32.09
CA THR A 258 65.69 -44.28 31.59
C THR A 258 65.31 -44.16 30.12
N ILE A 259 65.73 -45.10 29.26
CA ILE A 259 65.34 -45.12 27.85
C ILE A 259 63.81 -45.30 27.71
N PHE A 260 63.21 -46.19 28.49
CA PHE A 260 61.76 -46.43 28.45
C PHE A 260 60.96 -45.18 28.83
N VAL A 261 61.39 -44.45 29.87
CA VAL A 261 60.74 -43.19 30.30
C VAL A 261 60.83 -42.12 29.20
N ILE A 262 61.95 -42.01 28.50
CA ILE A 262 62.12 -41.05 27.39
C ILE A 262 61.18 -41.38 26.23
N VAL A 263 61.06 -42.66 25.85
CA VAL A 263 60.17 -43.09 24.76
C VAL A 263 58.70 -42.86 25.12
N ALA A 264 58.30 -43.15 26.37
CA ALA A 264 56.94 -42.91 26.85
C ALA A 264 56.60 -41.40 26.90
N ALA A 265 57.55 -40.54 27.29
CA ALA A 265 57.35 -39.10 27.28
C ALA A 265 57.23 -38.53 25.84
N GLY A 266 58.01 -39.07 24.89
CA GLY A 266 57.95 -38.71 23.48
C GLY A 266 56.61 -39.07 22.81
N SER A 267 56.06 -40.24 23.10
CA SER A 267 54.77 -40.66 22.55
C SER A 267 53.60 -39.82 23.09
N LEU A 268 53.62 -39.45 24.38
CA LEU A 268 52.60 -38.60 24.98
C LEU A 268 52.55 -37.18 24.38
N THR A 269 53.71 -36.62 24.02
CA THR A 269 53.78 -35.29 23.40
C THR A 269 53.28 -35.31 21.95
N CYS A 270 53.54 -36.37 21.19
CA CYS A 270 52.95 -36.57 19.86
C CYS A 270 51.42 -36.67 19.92
N ILE A 271 50.87 -37.44 20.86
CA ILE A 271 49.40 -37.59 21.02
C ILE A 271 48.73 -36.25 21.36
N LYS A 272 49.35 -35.44 22.24
CA LYS A 272 48.85 -34.09 22.55
C LYS A 272 48.88 -33.15 21.34
N GLY A 273 49.88 -33.25 20.48
CA GLY A 273 49.98 -32.48 19.24
C GLY A 273 48.85 -32.82 18.26
N PHE A 274 48.58 -34.11 18.08
CA PHE A 274 47.50 -34.61 17.22
C PHE A 274 46.11 -34.16 17.69
N MET A 275 45.85 -34.22 19.00
CA MET A 275 44.56 -33.77 19.56
C MET A 275 44.32 -32.26 19.38
N ARG A 276 45.36 -31.41 19.48
CA ARG A 276 45.23 -29.97 19.21
C ARG A 276 44.92 -29.64 17.74
N SER A 277 45.41 -30.47 16.81
CA SER A 277 45.11 -30.34 15.38
C SER A 277 43.62 -30.56 15.10
N LEU A 278 43.05 -31.62 15.68
CA LEU A 278 41.64 -32.00 15.50
C LEU A 278 40.65 -30.92 15.99
N PHE A 279 40.98 -30.21 17.07
CA PHE A 279 40.09 -29.17 17.62
C PHE A 279 40.14 -27.82 16.88
N ARG A 280 41.15 -27.56 16.03
CA ARG A 280 41.18 -26.32 15.22
C ARG A 280 40.29 -26.37 13.97
N TYR A 281 39.74 -27.53 13.63
CA TYR A 281 38.91 -27.74 12.44
C TYR A 281 37.41 -27.89 12.76
N SER A 282 36.89 -27.14 13.74
CA SER A 282 35.44 -27.10 14.02
C SER A 282 34.74 -25.92 13.31
N PRO A 283 33.80 -26.16 12.38
CA PRO A 283 33.19 -25.13 11.52
C PRO A 283 32.16 -24.22 12.22
N LYS A 284 31.94 -24.35 13.54
CA LYS A 284 30.97 -23.52 14.28
C LYS A 284 31.38 -22.05 14.46
N SER A 285 32.65 -21.69 14.29
CA SER A 285 33.13 -20.31 14.48
C SER A 285 32.90 -19.37 13.28
N ARG A 286 32.66 -19.89 12.06
CA ARG A 286 32.37 -19.04 10.89
C ARG A 286 30.94 -18.49 10.89
N LYS A 287 29.96 -19.20 11.47
CA LYS A 287 28.55 -18.74 11.52
C LYS A 287 28.32 -17.55 12.47
N LEU A 288 29.16 -17.35 13.49
CA LEU A 288 29.02 -16.20 14.40
C LEU A 288 29.58 -14.89 13.83
N ARG A 289 30.50 -14.94 12.86
CA ARG A 289 31.10 -13.72 12.27
C ARG A 289 30.22 -13.11 11.17
N ALA A 290 29.47 -13.94 10.43
CA ALA A 290 28.53 -13.47 9.41
C ALA A 290 27.35 -12.67 9.99
N ARG A 291 26.77 -13.13 11.11
CA ARG A 291 25.62 -12.45 11.75
C ARG A 291 25.95 -11.06 12.33
N ARG A 292 27.22 -10.77 12.66
CA ARG A 292 27.62 -9.44 13.16
C ARG A 292 27.78 -8.39 12.06
N LEU A 293 27.96 -8.80 10.80
CA LEU A 293 28.09 -7.85 9.68
C LEU A 293 26.72 -7.42 9.13
N GLU A 294 25.70 -8.28 9.18
CA GLU A 294 24.32 -7.91 8.82
C GLU A 294 23.70 -6.90 9.81
N GLN A 295 23.94 -7.04 11.11
CA GLN A 295 23.40 -6.10 12.11
C GLN A 295 24.01 -4.68 12.04
N ARG A 296 25.20 -4.51 11.44
CA ARG A 296 25.79 -3.17 11.23
C ARG A 296 25.25 -2.47 9.99
N SER A 297 24.76 -3.22 8.99
CA SER A 297 24.16 -2.67 7.77
C SER A 297 22.78 -2.04 8.04
N SER A 298 21.95 -2.64 8.90
CA SER A 298 20.59 -2.11 9.15
C SER A 298 20.59 -0.78 9.92
N LYS A 299 21.51 -0.60 10.89
CA LYS A 299 21.60 0.64 11.68
C LYS A 299 22.06 1.87 10.88
N VAL A 300 22.77 1.69 9.76
CA VAL A 300 23.20 2.82 8.92
C VAL A 300 22.04 3.35 8.04
N LYS A 301 21.06 2.50 7.69
CA LYS A 301 19.91 2.93 6.87
C LYS A 301 18.85 3.73 7.64
N GLU A 302 18.76 3.59 8.96
CA GLU A 302 17.81 4.36 9.77
C GLU A 302 18.28 5.80 10.09
N GLY A 303 19.58 6.09 9.99
CA GLY A 303 20.14 7.42 10.26
C GLY A 303 19.98 8.46 9.14
N LEU A 304 19.52 8.08 7.94
CA LEU A 304 19.45 8.97 6.77
C LEU A 304 18.04 9.47 6.44
N ARG A 305 17.02 9.19 7.27
CA ARG A 305 15.62 9.62 7.01
C ARG A 305 15.15 10.86 7.78
N TYR A 306 15.97 11.45 8.64
CA TYR A 306 15.66 12.70 9.33
C TYR A 306 16.55 13.80 8.80
N ASN A 307 16.18 14.43 7.68
CA ASN A 307 16.58 15.79 7.30
C ASN A 307 15.89 16.19 6.00
N SER A 308 14.61 16.55 6.09
CA SER A 308 13.95 17.38 5.07
C SER A 308 12.78 18.10 5.75
N ALA A 309 13.08 19.22 6.39
CA ALA A 309 12.08 20.21 6.78
C ALA A 309 11.73 21.08 5.55
N PRO A 310 10.47 21.45 5.35
CA PRO A 310 10.08 22.31 4.24
C PRO A 310 10.33 23.79 4.57
N ILE A 311 10.83 24.53 3.59
CA ILE A 311 10.69 25.99 3.45
C ILE A 311 9.57 26.21 2.44
#